data_AF-A0A948Q0L3-F1
#
_entry.id   AF-A0A948Q0L3-F1
#
_cell.length_a   1.000
_cell.length_b   1.000
_cell.length_c   1.000
_cell.angle_alpha   90.00
_cell.angle_beta   90.00
_cell.angle_gamma   90.00
#
_symmetry.space_group_name_H-M   'P 1'
#
loop_
_entity.id
_entity.type
_entity.pdbx_description
1 polymer ?
#
loop_
_entity_poly.entity_id
_entity_poly.type
_entity_poly.pdbx_seq_one_letter_code
_entity_poly.pdbx_strand_id
1 'polypeptide(L)'
;DLVRSNKSIKPDFNTLLKRKFVEMAEKYAFLDPFAGEFEYSNHKIRFSGDVKDRALAEGLLASVKGLAAEIGVEAQIQVLLENWFEKHGRRLSGLGITM
;
A
#
# COMPACT_ATOMS: atom_id res chain seq x y z
N ASP A 1 0.27 16.20 31.06
CA ASP A 1 1.10 15.08 30.64
C ASP A 1 2.09 15.56 29.57
N LEU A 2 3.39 15.44 29.84
CA LEU A 2 4.47 16.01 29.02
C LEU A 2 4.84 15.02 27.91
N VAL A 3 4.41 15.23 26.67
CA VAL A 3 4.95 14.48 25.52
C VAL A 3 6.25 15.14 25.08
N ARG A 4 7.37 14.68 25.64
CA ARG A 4 8.70 14.88 25.05
C ARG A 4 8.93 13.82 23.97
N SER A 5 8.64 14.16 22.72
CA SER A 5 9.08 13.37 21.57
C SER A 5 10.12 14.17 20.79
N ASN A 6 11.35 14.19 21.32
CA ASN A 6 12.51 14.61 20.54
C ASN A 6 13.17 13.36 19.95
N LYS A 7 12.75 12.99 18.75
CA LYS A 7 13.49 12.14 17.83
C LYS A 7 13.20 12.74 16.47
N SER A 8 14.21 13.02 15.66
CA SER A 8 14.04 13.38 14.25
C SER A 8 13.32 12.23 13.55
N ILE A 9 11.99 12.24 13.55
CA ILE A 9 11.16 11.16 13.03
C ILE A 9 11.25 11.24 11.51
N LYS A 10 12.14 10.44 10.91
CA LYS A 10 11.87 9.98 9.54
C LYS A 10 10.46 9.42 9.57
N PRO A 11 9.53 9.90 8.71
CA PRO A 11 8.15 9.47 8.79
C PRO A 11 8.10 7.94 8.71
N ASP A 12 7.47 7.32 9.71
CA ASP A 12 7.33 5.88 9.79
C ASP A 12 6.61 5.38 8.53
N PHE A 13 6.96 4.19 8.02
CA PHE A 13 6.35 3.64 6.81
C PHE A 13 4.82 3.65 6.90
N ASN A 14 4.27 3.39 8.09
CA ASN A 14 2.82 3.43 8.30
C ASN A 14 2.24 4.84 8.09
N THR A 15 2.92 5.87 8.56
CA THR A 15 2.52 7.27 8.36
C THR A 15 2.55 7.66 6.88
N LEU A 16 3.61 7.26 6.17
CA LEU A 16 3.75 7.49 4.73
C LEU A 16 2.66 6.77 3.93
N LEU A 17 2.43 5.51 4.25
CA LEU A 17 1.42 4.68 3.59
C LEU A 17 0.00 5.24 3.82
N LYS A 18 -0.34 5.62 5.05
CA LYS A 18 -1.64 6.22 5.37
C LYS A 18 -1.86 7.53 4.64
N ARG A 19 -0.84 8.39 4.57
CA ARG A 19 -0.92 9.63 3.78
C ARG A 19 -1.19 9.30 2.31
N LYS A 20 -0.49 8.32 1.76
CA LYS A 20 -0.69 7.92 0.37
C LYS A 20 -2.08 7.35 0.11
N PHE A 21 -2.63 6.61 1.06
CA PHE A 21 -3.99 6.08 0.99
C PHE A 21 -5.06 7.17 1.02
N VAL A 22 -4.87 8.24 1.80
CA VAL A 22 -5.77 9.41 1.76
C VAL A 22 -5.79 10.04 0.37
N GLU A 23 -4.63 10.20 -0.27
CA GLU A 23 -4.56 10.72 -1.64
C GLU A 23 -5.20 9.76 -2.66
N MET A 24 -5.00 8.45 -2.48
CA MET A 24 -5.55 7.43 -3.36
C MET A 24 -7.03 7.14 -3.10
N ALA A 25 -7.59 7.57 -1.97
CA ALA A 25 -8.99 7.38 -1.60
C ALA A 25 -9.94 8.07 -2.59
N GLU A 26 -9.51 9.16 -3.24
CA GLU A 26 -10.26 9.80 -4.33
C GLU A 26 -10.51 8.84 -5.50
N LYS A 27 -9.58 7.92 -5.76
CA LYS A 27 -9.67 6.93 -6.85
C LYS A 27 -10.12 5.55 -6.37
N TYR A 28 -9.81 5.21 -5.13
CA TYR A 28 -10.05 3.90 -4.52
C TYR A 28 -10.65 4.10 -3.13
N ALA A 29 -11.97 4.23 -3.06
CA ALA A 29 -12.67 4.54 -1.80
C ALA A 29 -12.37 3.57 -0.64
N PHE A 30 -12.07 2.30 -0.94
CA PHE A 30 -11.70 1.30 0.08
C PHE A 30 -10.37 1.60 0.80
N LEU A 31 -9.52 2.47 0.23
CA LEU A 31 -8.30 2.96 0.87
C LEU A 31 -8.58 4.13 1.83
N ASP A 32 -9.80 4.65 1.86
CA ASP A 32 -10.17 5.69 2.80
C ASP A 32 -9.98 5.18 4.24
N PRO A 33 -9.08 5.77 5.04
CA PRO A 33 -8.88 5.37 6.42
C PRO A 33 -10.13 5.57 7.29
N PHE A 34 -11.10 6.38 6.85
CA PHE A 34 -12.37 6.59 7.54
C PHE A 34 -13.44 5.56 7.18
N ALA A 35 -13.35 4.94 6.00
CA ALA A 35 -14.28 3.88 5.60
C ALA A 35 -14.06 2.59 6.41
N GLY A 36 -12.84 2.38 6.91
CA GLY A 36 -12.50 1.20 7.73
C GLY A 36 -12.48 -0.11 6.93
N GLU A 37 -12.58 -0.04 5.60
CA GLU A 37 -12.57 -1.19 4.72
C GLU A 37 -11.18 -1.82 4.60
N PHE A 38 -10.14 -0.99 4.61
CA PHE A 38 -8.74 -1.42 4.56
C PHE A 38 -7.96 -0.89 5.75
N GLU A 39 -7.27 -1.79 6.46
CA GLU A 39 -6.38 -1.44 7.56
C GLU A 39 -5.03 -2.13 7.42
N TYR A 40 -3.95 -1.36 7.54
CA TYR A 40 -2.60 -1.87 7.70
C TYR A 40 -2.09 -1.59 9.11
N SER A 41 -1.87 -2.64 9.89
CA SER A 41 -1.33 -2.53 11.25
C SER A 41 -0.46 -3.73 11.56
N ASN A 42 0.66 -3.49 12.25
CA ASN A 42 1.56 -4.53 12.75
C ASN A 42 2.00 -5.54 11.66
N HIS A 43 2.32 -5.03 10.46
CA HIS A 43 2.67 -5.81 9.26
C HIS A 43 1.59 -6.77 8.74
N LYS A 44 0.34 -6.58 9.15
CA LYS A 44 -0.82 -7.31 8.66
C LYS A 44 -1.75 -6.39 7.90
N ILE A 45 -2.35 -6.92 6.84
CA ILE A 45 -3.43 -6.29 6.10
C ILE A 45 -4.73 -6.92 6.56
N ARG A 46 -5.69 -6.08 6.94
CA ARG A 46 -7.08 -6.48 7.16
C ARG A 46 -7.93 -5.77 6.11
N PHE A 47 -8.67 -6.55 5.35
CA PHE A 47 -9.59 -6.04 4.35
C PHE A 47 -10.98 -6.60 4.62
N SER A 48 -11.98 -5.72 4.69
CA SER A 48 -13.37 -6.04 5.04
C SER A 48 -14.38 -5.49 4.03
N GLY A 49 -13.91 -4.87 2.94
CA GLY A 49 -14.76 -4.30 1.90
C GLY A 49 -15.25 -5.32 0.89
N ASP A 50 -16.14 -4.87 0.00
CA ASP A 50 -16.74 -5.69 -1.08
C ASP A 50 -16.11 -5.40 -2.45
N VAL A 51 -14.81 -5.03 -2.46
CA VAL A 51 -14.09 -4.82 -3.71
C VAL A 51 -13.49 -6.12 -4.22
N LYS A 52 -13.53 -6.32 -5.53
CA LYS A 52 -12.90 -7.49 -6.17
C LYS A 52 -11.40 -7.49 -5.90
N ASP A 53 -10.83 -8.67 -5.67
CA ASP A 53 -9.40 -8.87 -5.40
C ASP A 53 -8.48 -8.14 -6.40
N ARG A 54 -8.90 -8.08 -7.67
CA ARG A 54 -8.18 -7.33 -8.71
C ARG A 54 -8.11 -5.83 -8.42
N ALA A 55 -9.24 -5.20 -8.09
CA ALA A 55 -9.30 -3.77 -7.81
C ALA A 55 -8.53 -3.42 -6.53
N LEU A 56 -8.61 -4.30 -5.52
CA LEU A 56 -7.81 -4.21 -4.30
C LEU A 56 -6.30 -4.24 -4.62
N ALA A 57 -5.86 -5.21 -5.41
CA ALA A 57 -4.46 -5.34 -5.79
C ALA A 57 -3.97 -4.16 -6.66
N GLU A 58 -4.77 -3.71 -7.62
CA GLU A 58 -4.45 -2.55 -8.46
C GLU A 58 -4.27 -1.28 -7.61
N GLY A 59 -5.18 -1.02 -6.66
CA GLY A 59 -5.08 0.14 -5.76
C GLY A 59 -3.86 0.07 -4.83
N LEU A 60 -3.54 -1.12 -4.29
CA LEU A 60 -2.36 -1.31 -3.46
C LEU A 60 -1.06 -1.14 -4.24
N LEU A 61 -0.97 -1.73 -5.43
CA LEU A 61 0.20 -1.59 -6.30
C LEU A 61 0.40 -0.13 -6.72
N ALA A 62 -0.67 0.56 -7.12
CA ALA A 62 -0.62 1.98 -7.47
C ALA A 62 -0.15 2.83 -6.29
N SER A 63 -0.66 2.57 -5.09
CA SER A 63 -0.27 3.28 -3.86
C SER A 63 1.21 3.05 -3.51
N VAL A 64 1.67 1.81 -3.55
CA VAL A 64 3.07 1.46 -3.22
C VAL A 64 4.03 2.00 -4.28
N LYS A 65 3.71 1.88 -5.57
CA LYS A 65 4.52 2.46 -6.66
C LYS A 65 4.59 3.99 -6.53
N GLY A 66 3.45 4.65 -6.30
CA GLY A 66 3.40 6.10 -6.10
C GLY A 66 4.20 6.55 -4.87
N LEU A 67 4.11 5.80 -3.77
CA LEU A 67 4.91 6.09 -2.58
C LEU A 67 6.42 5.87 -2.83
N ALA A 68 6.77 4.82 -3.58
CA ALA A 68 8.16 4.53 -3.94
C ALA A 68 8.78 5.64 -4.82
N ALA A 69 7.99 6.21 -5.74
CA ALA A 69 8.38 7.35 -6.54
C ALA A 69 8.64 8.60 -5.67
N GLU A 70 7.74 8.90 -4.72
CA GLU A 70 7.86 10.05 -3.82
C GLU A 70 9.10 10.01 -2.93
N ILE A 71 9.49 8.82 -2.47
CA ILE A 71 10.66 8.64 -1.61
C ILE A 71 11.94 8.29 -2.37
N GLY A 72 11.88 8.21 -3.71
CA GLY A 72 13.04 7.98 -4.58
C GLY A 72 13.60 6.55 -4.55
N VAL A 73 12.77 5.55 -4.23
CA VAL A 73 13.18 4.12 -4.15
C VAL A 73 12.49 3.24 -5.19
N GLU A 74 11.92 3.83 -6.23
CA GLU A 74 11.16 3.14 -7.28
C GLU A 74 11.92 1.95 -7.86
N ALA A 75 13.19 2.12 -8.22
CA ALA A 75 14.02 1.05 -8.78
C ALA A 75 14.18 -0.16 -7.84
N GLN A 76 14.28 0.07 -6.53
CA GLN A 76 14.40 -1.01 -5.53
C GLN A 76 13.06 -1.75 -5.37
N ILE A 77 11.97 -1.01 -5.32
CA ILE A 77 10.62 -1.58 -5.21
C ILE A 77 10.26 -2.33 -6.48
N GLN A 78 10.65 -1.85 -7.66
CA GLN A 78 10.40 -2.54 -8.92
C GLN A 78 11.08 -3.92 -8.94
N VAL A 79 12.35 -4.02 -8.58
CA VAL A 79 13.06 -5.32 -8.50
C VAL A 79 12.41 -6.26 -7.47
N LEU A 80 11.96 -5.73 -6.32
CA LEU A 80 11.26 -6.54 -5.32
C LEU A 80 9.91 -7.03 -5.83
N LEU A 81 9.16 -6.17 -6.54
CA LEU A 81 7.89 -6.53 -7.15
C LEU A 81 8.10 -7.57 -8.25
N GLU A 82 9.11 -7.42 -9.11
CA GLU A 82 9.41 -8.37 -10.20
C GLU A 82 9.69 -9.76 -9.61
N ASN A 83 10.58 -9.84 -8.62
CA ASN A 83 10.88 -11.09 -7.91
C ASN A 83 9.63 -11.71 -7.23
N TRP A 84 8.77 -10.87 -6.65
CA TRP A 84 7.53 -11.33 -6.03
C TRP A 84 6.53 -11.84 -7.08
N PHE A 85 6.41 -11.15 -8.21
CA PHE A 85 5.58 -11.55 -9.34
C PHE A 85 6.10 -12.83 -10.00
N GLU A 86 7.41 -13.05 -10.13
CA GLU A 86 7.93 -14.32 -10.63
C GLU A 86 7.60 -15.47 -9.67
N LYS A 87 7.74 -15.25 -8.36
CA LYS A 87 7.49 -16.25 -7.33
C LYS A 87 6.00 -16.59 -7.19
N HIS A 88 5.12 -15.61 -7.36
CA HIS A 88 3.68 -15.73 -7.14
C HIS A 88 2.82 -15.59 -8.41
N GLY A 89 3.46 -15.48 -9.57
CA GLY A 89 2.84 -15.11 -10.84
C GLY A 89 1.69 -16.02 -11.25
N ARG A 90 1.80 -17.33 -11.00
CA ARG A 90 0.71 -18.28 -11.27
C ARG A 90 -0.58 -17.96 -10.50
N ARG A 91 -0.49 -17.44 -9.26
CA ARG A 91 -1.67 -17.02 -8.49
C ARG A 91 -2.17 -15.64 -8.92
N LEU A 92 -1.27 -14.74 -9.30
CA LEU A 92 -1.60 -13.37 -9.71
C LEU A 92 -2.23 -13.32 -11.10
N SER A 93 -1.75 -14.13 -12.05
CA SER A 93 -2.39 -14.32 -13.36
C SER A 93 -3.81 -14.86 -13.23
N GLY A 94 -4.07 -15.74 -12.25
CA GLY A 94 -5.41 -16.24 -11.94
C GLY A 94 -6.37 -15.16 -11.42
N LEU A 95 -5.85 -14.07 -10.86
CA LEU A 95 -6.61 -12.92 -10.38
C LEU A 95 -6.70 -11.79 -11.43
N GLY A 96 -6.11 -11.99 -12.61
CA GLY A 96 -6.07 -11.00 -13.69
C GLY A 96 -5.13 -9.82 -13.41
N ILE A 97 -4.19 -9.98 -12.49
CA ILE A 97 -3.19 -8.97 -12.14
C ILE A 97 -1.97 -9.18 -13.05
N THR A 98 -1.78 -8.28 -14.01
CA THR A 98 -0.61 -8.23 -14.88
C THR A 98 0.34 -7.13 -14.41
N MET A 99 1.64 -7.41 -14.48
CA MET A 99 2.69 -6.47 -14.08
C MET A 99 2.77 -5.27 -15.02
#